data_AF-A0A5J4NKY7-F1
#
_entry.id   AF-A0A5J4NKY7-F1
#
_cell.length_a   1.000
_cell.length_b   1.000
_cell.length_c   1.000
_cell.angle_alpha   90.00
_cell.angle_beta   90.00
_cell.angle_gamma   90.00
#
_symmetry.space_group_name_H-M   'P 1'
#
loop_
_entity.id
_entity.type
_entity.pdbx_description
1 polymer ?
#
loop_
_entity_poly.entity_id
_entity_poly.type
_entity_poly.pdbx_seq_one_letter_code
_entity_poly.pdbx_strand_id
1 'polypeptide(L)'
;MDTSLLDKSQKPPFVVPPTECLKIRNMFSTESLDERSKRRIHRELLKKLAHCGPILHIGLDNVGTKGLVYVKCGNPDTAGRIYHAIHANYFDGRLLTVKFLRDNKYCLRFPEARGIQQPLSVGDLEY
;
A
#
# COMPACT_ATOMS: atom_id res chain seq x y z
N MET A 1 -16.70 -10.31 29.38
CA MET A 1 -17.63 -10.32 28.23
C MET A 1 -16.80 -10.67 27.02
N ASP A 2 -17.14 -11.83 26.47
CA ASP A 2 -16.48 -12.52 25.37
C ASP A 2 -16.67 -11.73 24.06
N THR A 3 -15.60 -11.52 23.29
CA THR A 3 -15.73 -11.14 21.87
C THR A 3 -14.88 -12.07 21.03
N SER A 4 -15.40 -13.28 20.90
CA SER A 4 -15.08 -14.32 19.95
C SER A 4 -14.61 -13.83 18.56
N LEU A 5 -13.49 -14.44 18.13
CA LEU A 5 -13.22 -15.00 16.80
C LEU A 5 -13.15 -14.01 15.61
N LEU A 6 -11.92 -13.58 15.34
CA LEU A 6 -11.48 -13.10 14.04
C LEU A 6 -11.51 -14.26 13.02
N ASP A 7 -12.68 -14.59 12.48
CA ASP A 7 -12.75 -15.46 11.31
C ASP A 7 -12.25 -14.68 10.08
N LYS A 8 -10.96 -14.81 9.80
CA LYS A 8 -10.31 -14.31 8.58
C LYS A 8 -10.18 -15.42 7.54
N SER A 9 -11.16 -16.31 7.42
CA SER A 9 -11.22 -17.26 6.31
C SER A 9 -11.78 -16.59 5.04
N GLN A 10 -11.25 -15.41 4.68
CA GLN A 10 -11.45 -14.89 3.32
C GLN A 10 -10.42 -15.56 2.42
N LYS A 11 -10.86 -16.57 1.67
CA LYS A 11 -10.06 -17.15 0.59
C LYS A 11 -9.57 -16.00 -0.31
N PRO A 12 -8.24 -15.86 -0.52
CA PRO A 12 -7.72 -14.83 -1.38
C PRO A 12 -8.41 -14.91 -2.75
N PRO A 13 -8.74 -13.79 -3.42
CA PRO A 13 -9.28 -13.83 -4.77
C PRO A 13 -8.23 -14.28 -5.81
N PHE A 14 -7.02 -14.65 -5.39
CA PHE A 14 -5.92 -15.10 -6.23
C PHE A 14 -5.15 -16.26 -5.57
N VAL A 15 -4.70 -17.22 -6.36
CA VAL A 15 -3.74 -18.25 -5.89
C VAL A 15 -2.31 -17.73 -6.03
N VAL A 16 -2.04 -16.96 -7.09
CA VAL A 16 -0.77 -16.29 -7.37
C VAL A 16 -1.03 -14.80 -7.57
N PRO A 17 -0.28 -13.90 -6.91
CA PRO A 17 -0.45 -12.46 -7.10
C PRO A 17 -0.23 -12.08 -8.58
N PRO A 18 -1.17 -11.35 -9.21
CA PRO A 18 -1.11 -11.10 -10.65
C PRO A 18 -0.03 -10.08 -11.04
N THR A 19 0.35 -9.19 -10.12
CA THR A 19 1.35 -8.13 -10.32
C THR A 19 2.03 -7.76 -9.00
N GLU A 20 3.14 -7.03 -9.09
CA GLU A 20 3.90 -6.41 -8.00
C GLU A 20 3.34 -5.05 -7.53
N CYS A 21 2.27 -4.58 -8.17
CA CYS A 21 1.74 -3.23 -7.97
C CYS A 21 0.34 -3.26 -7.35
N LEU A 22 0.13 -2.44 -6.31
CA LEU A 22 -1.12 -2.35 -5.56
C LEU A 22 -1.67 -0.92 -5.52
N LYS A 23 -3.00 -0.81 -5.45
CA LYS A 23 -3.77 0.39 -5.14
C LYS A 23 -4.56 0.14 -3.86
N ILE A 24 -4.31 0.96 -2.85
CA ILE A 24 -4.99 0.96 -1.56
C ILE A 24 -5.91 2.18 -1.51
N ARG A 25 -7.17 1.98 -1.12
CA ARG A 25 -8.16 3.04 -0.93
C ARG A 25 -8.48 3.24 0.54
N ASN A 26 -8.97 4.43 0.87
CA ASN A 26 -9.45 4.82 2.20
C ASN A 26 -8.37 4.82 3.27
N MET A 27 -7.11 4.97 2.89
CA MET A 27 -6.01 4.91 3.85
C MET A 27 -5.85 6.20 4.66
N PHE A 28 -6.30 7.34 4.13
CA PHE A 28 -6.27 8.63 4.83
C PHE A 28 -7.36 9.56 4.29
N SER A 29 -7.75 10.58 5.06
CA SER A 29 -8.57 11.71 4.60
C SER A 29 -7.68 12.76 3.97
N THR A 30 -8.03 13.24 2.78
CA THR A 30 -7.19 14.19 2.00
C THR A 30 -7.36 15.66 2.41
N GLU A 31 -7.98 15.95 3.55
CA GLU A 31 -8.33 17.34 3.90
C GLU A 31 -7.10 18.25 4.02
N SER A 32 -5.90 17.68 4.23
CA SER A 32 -4.63 18.39 4.03
C SER A 32 -3.47 17.43 3.74
N LEU A 33 -3.23 17.10 2.47
CA LEU A 33 -2.00 16.41 2.03
C LEU A 33 -0.84 17.42 1.87
N ASP A 34 -0.31 17.92 2.98
CA ASP A 34 0.95 18.67 2.99
C ASP A 34 2.16 17.73 2.93
N GLU A 35 3.34 18.27 2.63
CA GLU A 35 4.57 17.48 2.52
C GLU A 35 4.90 16.73 3.82
N ARG A 36 4.56 17.30 4.98
CA ARG A 36 4.76 16.66 6.28
C ARG A 36 3.87 15.42 6.43
N SER A 37 2.60 15.51 6.06
CA SER A 37 1.65 14.39 6.09
C SER A 37 2.03 13.32 5.08
N LYS A 38 2.48 13.70 3.87
CA LYS A 38 3.00 12.74 2.87
C LYS A 38 4.17 11.93 3.42
N ARG A 39 5.18 12.60 4.00
CA ARG A 39 6.33 11.94 4.64
C ARG A 39 5.91 11.01 5.78
N ARG A 40 4.98 11.46 6.63
CA ARG A 40 4.43 10.63 7.71
C ARG A 40 3.74 9.39 7.17
N ILE A 41 2.87 9.53 6.16
CA ILE A 41 2.16 8.40 5.53
C ILE A 41 3.16 7.41 4.94
N HIS A 42 4.16 7.89 4.19
CA HIS A 42 5.22 7.03 3.64
C HIS A 42 5.94 6.24 4.73
N ARG A 43 6.36 6.92 5.81
CA ARG A 43 7.09 6.29 6.91
C ARG A 43 6.27 5.22 7.62
N GLU A 44 5.02 5.52 7.96
CA GLU A 44 4.14 4.58 8.66
C GLU A 44 3.78 3.37 7.79
N LEU A 45 3.53 3.59 6.49
CA LEU A 45 3.34 2.51 5.53
C LEU A 45 4.56 1.60 5.44
N LEU A 46 5.73 2.19 5.23
CA LEU A 46 6.96 1.45 5.06
C LEU A 46 7.28 0.63 6.31
N LYS A 47 7.16 1.23 7.50
CA LYS A 47 7.33 0.52 8.78
C LYS A 47 6.33 -0.63 8.94
N LYS A 48 5.04 -0.37 8.69
CA LYS A 48 3.99 -1.37 8.84
C LYS A 48 4.17 -2.55 7.87
N LEU A 49 4.65 -2.27 6.66
CA LEU A 49 4.77 -3.26 5.59
C LEU A 49 6.18 -3.85 5.43
N ALA A 50 7.16 -3.41 6.22
CA ALA A 50 8.54 -3.90 6.15
C ALA A 50 8.64 -5.43 6.27
N HIS A 51 7.81 -6.02 7.14
CA HIS A 51 7.76 -7.48 7.34
C HIS A 51 7.19 -8.25 6.13
N CYS A 52 6.52 -7.58 5.19
CA CYS A 52 6.00 -8.20 3.98
C CYS A 52 7.08 -8.38 2.91
N GLY A 53 8.20 -7.66 2.98
CA GLY A 53 9.30 -7.72 2.02
C GLY A 53 9.58 -6.40 1.29
N PRO A 54 10.37 -6.42 0.21
CA PRO A 54 10.90 -5.21 -0.41
C PRO A 54 9.83 -4.37 -1.11
N ILE A 55 9.76 -3.10 -0.74
CA ILE A 55 8.94 -2.07 -1.38
C ILE A 55 9.88 -1.15 -2.17
N LEU A 56 9.58 -0.94 -3.45
CA LEU A 56 10.42 -0.14 -4.35
C LEU A 56 9.93 1.30 -4.46
N HIS A 57 8.62 1.52 -4.42
CA HIS A 57 8.03 2.85 -4.54
C HIS A 57 6.68 2.95 -3.83
N ILE A 58 6.43 4.11 -3.21
CA ILE A 58 5.13 4.49 -2.65
C ILE A 58 4.71 5.79 -3.33
N GLY A 59 3.59 5.76 -4.03
CA GLY A 59 2.99 6.92 -4.67
C GLY A 59 1.70 7.32 -3.94
N LEU A 60 1.56 8.60 -3.65
CA LEU A 60 0.33 9.17 -3.09
C LEU A 60 -0.41 9.93 -4.17
N ASP A 61 -1.72 9.73 -4.24
CA ASP A 61 -2.60 10.46 -5.15
C ASP A 61 -3.81 11.00 -4.41
N ASN A 62 -4.09 12.29 -4.66
CA ASN A 62 -5.19 13.05 -4.07
C ASN A 62 -6.37 13.24 -5.04
N VAL A 63 -6.48 12.44 -6.10
CA VAL A 63 -7.64 12.45 -6.99
C VAL A 63 -8.92 12.09 -6.22
N GLY A 64 -9.74 13.11 -5.99
CA GLY A 64 -10.91 13.05 -5.12
C GLY A 64 -10.50 12.90 -3.65
N THR A 65 -11.42 13.16 -2.72
CA THR A 65 -11.13 13.22 -1.27
C THR A 65 -10.76 11.87 -0.61
N LYS A 66 -10.33 10.87 -1.40
CA LYS A 66 -10.31 9.44 -1.09
C LYS A 66 -8.95 8.86 -0.72
N GLY A 67 -7.92 9.69 -0.65
CA GLY A 67 -6.59 9.37 -0.10
C GLY A 67 -6.03 8.05 -0.60
N LEU A 68 -5.62 8.05 -1.88
CA LEU A 68 -5.20 6.85 -2.57
C LEU A 68 -3.69 6.63 -2.39
N VAL A 69 -3.32 5.41 -2.03
CA VAL A 69 -1.92 4.97 -1.94
C VAL A 69 -1.66 3.91 -3.00
N TYR A 70 -0.51 4.02 -3.65
CA TYR A 70 -0.04 3.08 -4.65
C TYR A 70 1.31 2.52 -4.21
N VAL A 71 1.45 1.21 -4.18
CA VAL A 71 2.68 0.54 -3.75
C VAL A 71 3.23 -0.30 -4.90
N LYS A 72 4.51 -0.12 -5.24
CA LYS A 72 5.25 -1.01 -6.12
C LYS A 72 6.22 -1.84 -5.29
N CYS A 73 6.12 -3.15 -5.41
CA CYS A 73 6.91 -4.11 -4.64
C CYS A 73 8.06 -4.65 -5.49
N GLY A 74 9.04 -5.30 -4.85
CA GLY A 74 10.14 -5.95 -5.56
C GLY A 74 9.73 -7.19 -6.36
N ASN A 75 8.62 -7.81 -6.00
CA ASN A 75 8.05 -8.98 -6.68
C ASN A 75 6.55 -9.15 -6.36
N PRO A 76 5.82 -9.95 -7.17
CA PRO A 76 4.40 -10.22 -6.93
C PRO A 76 4.11 -10.86 -5.57
N ASP A 77 4.97 -11.75 -5.05
CA ASP A 77 4.76 -12.40 -3.75
C ASP A 77 4.70 -11.39 -2.59
N THR A 78 5.57 -10.37 -2.64
CA THR A 78 5.56 -9.27 -1.69
C THR A 78 4.25 -8.48 -1.78
N ALA A 79 3.76 -8.22 -3.00
CA ALA A 79 2.46 -7.58 -3.19
C ALA A 79 1.29 -8.44 -2.66
N GLY A 80 1.36 -9.77 -2.80
CA GLY A 80 0.41 -10.70 -2.20
C GLY A 80 0.38 -10.60 -0.67
N ARG A 81 1.54 -10.59 -0.02
CA ARG A 81 1.63 -10.43 1.44
C ARG A 81 1.09 -9.08 1.91
N ILE A 82 1.43 -7.99 1.22
CA ILE A 82 0.88 -6.65 1.52
C ILE A 82 -0.64 -6.62 1.34
N TYR A 83 -1.16 -7.23 0.27
CA TYR A 83 -2.60 -7.36 0.06
C TYR A 83 -3.26 -8.02 1.27
N HIS A 84 -2.73 -9.14 1.76
CA HIS A 84 -3.29 -9.82 2.93
C HIS A 84 -3.20 -9.03 4.23
N ALA A 85 -2.13 -8.26 4.43
CA ALA A 85 -1.95 -7.46 5.63
C ALA A 85 -2.94 -6.27 5.71
N ILE A 86 -3.36 -5.75 4.55
CA ILE A 86 -4.14 -4.51 4.46
C ILE A 86 -5.60 -4.76 4.07
N HIS A 87 -5.88 -5.68 3.14
CA HIS A 87 -7.21 -5.87 2.58
C HIS A 87 -8.21 -6.30 3.67
N ALA A 88 -9.41 -5.72 3.61
CA ALA A 88 -10.48 -5.97 4.56
C ALA A 88 -10.09 -5.68 6.03
N ASN A 89 -9.11 -4.80 6.25
CA ASN A 89 -8.77 -4.26 7.56
C ASN A 89 -9.40 -2.87 7.74
N TYR A 90 -9.59 -2.44 8.98
CA TYR A 90 -10.12 -1.11 9.28
C TYR A 90 -9.00 -0.14 9.64
N PHE A 91 -9.12 1.09 9.17
CA PHE A 91 -8.29 2.21 9.56
C PHE A 91 -9.17 3.43 9.76
N ASP A 92 -9.14 4.00 10.97
CA ASP A 92 -9.95 5.17 11.34
C ASP A 92 -11.45 5.00 11.02
N GLY A 93 -12.01 3.84 11.40
CA GLY A 93 -13.42 3.49 11.12
C GLY A 93 -13.74 3.20 9.65
N ARG A 94 -12.76 3.26 8.73
CA ARG A 94 -12.95 3.01 7.30
C ARG A 94 -12.37 1.66 6.89
N LEU A 95 -13.14 0.92 6.09
CA LEU A 95 -12.68 -0.33 5.48
C LEU A 95 -11.63 -0.03 4.40
N LEU A 96 -10.44 -0.59 4.57
CA LEU A 96 -9.37 -0.55 3.59
C LEU A 96 -9.65 -1.58 2.49
N THR A 97 -9.56 -1.12 1.24
CA THR A 97 -9.67 -2.00 0.08
C THR A 97 -8.42 -1.89 -0.78
N VAL A 98 -7.92 -3.06 -1.17
CA VAL A 98 -6.73 -3.20 -2.01
C VAL A 98 -7.11 -3.82 -3.34
N LYS A 99 -6.55 -3.32 -4.44
CA LYS A 99 -6.61 -3.95 -5.77
C LYS A 99 -5.23 -3.99 -6.40
N PHE A 100 -4.94 -5.04 -7.15
CA PHE A 100 -3.77 -5.09 -8.02
C PHE A 100 -3.96 -4.16 -9.22
N LEU A 101 -2.85 -3.66 -9.76
CA LEU A 101 -2.79 -2.93 -11.02
C LEU A 101 -1.56 -3.35 -11.82
N ARG A 102 -1.62 -3.19 -13.14
CA ARG A 102 -0.47 -3.45 -14.02
C ARG A 102 0.63 -2.42 -13.82
N ASP A 103 1.89 -2.85 -13.89
CA ASP A 103 3.06 -1.96 -13.79
C ASP A 103 2.98 -0.80 -14.78
N ASN A 104 2.60 -1.02 -16.05
CA ASN A 104 2.45 0.07 -17.01
C ASN A 104 1.46 1.16 -16.55
N LYS A 105 0.35 0.79 -15.89
CA LYS A 105 -0.59 1.77 -15.33
C LYS A 105 -0.03 2.47 -14.11
N TYR A 106 0.80 1.79 -13.31
CA TYR A 106 1.53 2.39 -12.21
C TYR A 106 2.54 3.42 -12.72
N CYS A 107 3.43 3.02 -13.63
CA CYS A 107 4.50 3.85 -14.20
C CYS A 107 3.97 4.99 -15.10
N LEU A 108 2.76 4.88 -15.66
CA LEU A 108 2.11 6.02 -16.34
C LEU A 108 1.72 7.11 -15.34
N ARG A 109 1.40 6.73 -14.10
CA ARG A 109 1.00 7.65 -13.04
C ARG A 109 2.19 8.18 -12.23
N PHE A 110 3.19 7.33 -12.02
CA PHE A 110 4.43 7.62 -11.31
C PHE A 110 5.61 7.29 -12.24
N PRO A 111 5.95 8.15 -13.22
CA PRO A 111 7.04 7.92 -14.16
C PRO A 111 8.39 7.67 -13.48
N GLU A 112 8.63 8.29 -12.33
CA GLU A 112 9.80 8.12 -11.48
C GLU A 112 9.99 6.68 -10.98
N ALA A 113 8.91 5.91 -10.88
CA ALA A 113 8.94 4.51 -10.45
C ALA A 113 9.37 3.52 -11.55
N ARG A 114 9.61 4.03 -12.77
CA ARG A 114 10.03 3.20 -13.90
C ARG A 114 11.49 2.79 -13.73
N GLY A 115 11.77 1.50 -13.78
CA GLY A 115 13.14 0.97 -13.69
C GLY A 115 13.76 1.00 -12.29
N ILE A 116 13.05 1.47 -11.25
CA ILE A 116 13.52 1.33 -9.86
C ILE A 116 13.65 -0.16 -9.53
N GLN A 117 14.80 -0.54 -8.99
CA GLN A 117 15.06 -1.87 -8.45
C GLN A 117 15.55 -1.85 -7.01
N GLN A 118 15.94 -0.68 -6.50
CA GLN A 118 16.41 -0.50 -5.13
C GLN A 118 15.20 -0.39 -4.18
N PRO A 119 15.12 -1.22 -3.12
CA PRO A 119 14.09 -1.08 -2.10
C PRO A 119 14.24 0.21 -1.29
N LEU A 120 13.11 0.81 -0.92
CA LEU A 120 13.07 1.93 0.02
C LEU A 120 13.56 1.49 1.39
N SER A 121 14.44 2.29 2.00
CA SER A 121 14.81 2.14 3.41
C SER A 121 14.04 3.14 4.27
N VAL A 122 13.73 2.75 5.51
CA VAL A 122 13.13 3.67 6.50
C VAL A 122 14.08 4.83 6.80
N GLY A 123 15.41 4.58 6.78
CA GLY A 123 16.43 5.61 7.00
C GLY A 123 16.42 6.73 5.96
N ASP A 124 15.97 6.43 4.73
CA ASP A 124 15.87 7.43 3.65
C ASP A 124 14.76 8.46 3.89
N LEU A 125 13.87 8.21 4.87
CA LEU A 125 12.72 9.06 5.19
C LEU A 125 12.90 9.85 6.50
N GLU A 126 14.09 9.83 7.12
CA GLU A 126 14.35 10.43 8.43
C GLU A 126 14.87 11.88 8.41
N TYR A 127 15.16 12.45 7.23
CA TYR A 127 15.63 13.84 7.09
C TYR A 127 14.62 14.74 6.36
#